data_AF-A0AAP4UE84-F1
#
_entry.id   AF-A0AAP4UE84-F1
#
_cell.length_a   1.000
_cell.length_b   1.000
_cell.length_c   1.000
_cell.angle_alpha   90.00
_cell.angle_beta   90.00
_cell.angle_gamma   90.00
#
_symmetry.space_group_name_H-M   'P 1'
#
loop_
_entity.id
_entity.type
_entity.pdbx_description
1 polymer ?
#
loop_
_entity_poly.entity_id
_entity_poly.type
_entity_poly.pdbx_seq_one_letter_code
_entity_poly.pdbx_strand_id
1 'polypeptide(L)'
;AWDSIWHIPLTEQRNVLTKIVKMLNIGGVFIFSFGGVEKEGCHTDNNMGPTVYYSSLGTNGFLSLLIELGCTIKHVEFDQYPEVHTYLIVEKTEL
;
A
#
# COMPACT_ATOMS: atom_id res chain seq x y z
N ALA A 1 -5.34 -2.72 7.02
CA ALA A 1 -4.01 -2.50 7.61
C ALA A 1 -3.73 -1.00 7.53
N TRP A 2 -4.07 -0.28 8.59
CA TRP A 2 -3.95 1.18 8.65
C TRP A 2 -2.61 1.52 9.27
N ASP A 3 -1.90 2.46 8.66
CA ASP A 3 -0.65 3.05 9.14
C ASP A 3 0.49 2.05 9.39
N SER A 4 0.47 0.93 8.67
CA SER A 4 1.40 -0.18 8.88
C SER A 4 2.21 -0.56 7.65
N ILE A 5 1.62 -0.47 6.45
CA ILE A 5 2.25 -0.97 5.21
C ILE A 5 3.50 -0.14 4.85
N TRP A 6 3.47 1.16 5.10
CA TRP A 6 4.59 2.07 4.81
C TRP A 6 5.84 1.84 5.68
N HIS A 7 5.79 0.96 6.70
CA HIS A 7 6.97 0.62 7.52
C HIS A 7 7.68 -0.66 7.05
N ILE A 8 7.13 -1.38 6.08
CA ILE A 8 7.77 -2.54 5.48
C ILE A 8 8.96 -2.06 4.65
N PRO A 9 10.16 -2.66 4.74
CA PRO A 9 11.28 -2.29 3.86
C PRO A 9 10.86 -2.24 2.38
N LEU A 10 11.31 -1.24 1.63
CA LEU A 10 10.91 -1.05 0.23
C LEU A 10 11.10 -2.33 -0.61
N THR A 11 12.21 -3.03 -0.38
CA THR A 11 12.56 -4.30 -1.04
C THR A 11 11.60 -5.45 -0.73
N GLU A 12 10.84 -5.35 0.37
CA GLU A 12 9.90 -6.38 0.82
C GLU A 12 8.43 -6.01 0.61
N GLN A 13 8.10 -4.77 0.24
CA GLN A 13 6.71 -4.35 0.07
C GLN A 13 5.97 -5.23 -0.93
N ARG A 14 6.56 -5.47 -2.11
CA ARG A 14 5.99 -6.37 -3.12
C ARG A 14 5.79 -7.79 -2.57
N ASN A 15 6.75 -8.33 -1.83
CA ASN A 15 6.70 -9.69 -1.29
C ASN A 15 5.57 -9.84 -0.26
N VAL A 16 5.49 -8.90 0.69
CA VAL A 16 4.48 -8.93 1.76
C VAL A 16 3.08 -8.75 1.18
N LEU A 17 2.87 -7.78 0.29
CA LEU A 17 1.57 -7.56 -0.34
C LEU A 17 1.13 -8.75 -1.19
N THR A 18 2.05 -9.35 -1.95
CA THR A 18 1.79 -10.60 -2.69
C THR A 18 1.33 -11.71 -1.75
N LYS A 19 1.99 -11.88 -0.60
CA LYS A 19 1.61 -12.89 0.38
C LYS A 19 0.23 -12.62 0.97
N ILE A 20 -0.07 -11.37 1.33
CA ILE A 20 -1.39 -10.97 1.85
C ILE A 20 -2.48 -11.30 0.83
N VAL A 21 -2.34 -10.84 -0.41
CA VAL A 21 -3.33 -11.10 -1.47
C VAL A 21 -3.49 -12.59 -1.75
N LYS A 22 -2.39 -13.36 -1.78
CA LYS A 22 -2.48 -14.83 -1.93
C LYS A 22 -3.25 -15.51 -0.80
N MET A 23 -3.19 -14.97 0.41
CA MET A 23 -3.94 -15.47 1.57
C MET A 23 -5.40 -15.04 1.62
N LEU A 24 -5.82 -14.06 0.80
CA LEU A 24 -7.24 -13.72 0.66
C LEU A 24 -7.97 -14.83 -0.08
N ASN A 25 -9.20 -15.11 0.37
CA ASN A 25 -10.17 -15.85 -0.42
C ASN A 25 -10.59 -15.04 -1.64
N ILE A 26 -11.10 -15.70 -2.69
CA ILE A 26 -11.78 -15.00 -3.79
C ILE A 26 -13.00 -14.24 -3.22
N GLY A 27 -13.18 -12.99 -3.64
CA GLY A 27 -14.10 -12.02 -3.05
C GLY A 27 -13.59 -11.37 -1.76
N GLY A 28 -12.40 -11.76 -1.28
CA GLY A 28 -11.78 -11.17 -0.10
C GLY A 28 -11.32 -9.73 -0.36
N VAL A 29 -11.64 -8.84 0.57
CA VAL A 29 -11.30 -7.41 0.48
C VAL A 29 -10.07 -7.11 1.32
N PHE A 30 -9.15 -6.34 0.75
CA PHE A 30 -8.00 -5.78 1.44
C PHE A 30 -8.06 -4.25 1.39
N ILE A 31 -8.01 -3.66 2.58
CA ILE A 31 -8.02 -2.21 2.78
C ILE A 31 -6.74 -1.82 3.51
N PHE A 32 -5.98 -0.88 2.96
CA PHE A 32 -4.75 -0.39 3.59
C PHE A 32 -4.43 1.05 3.21
N SER A 33 -3.72 1.74 4.11
CA SER A 33 -3.15 3.06 3.87
C SER A 33 -1.65 2.99 3.54
N PHE A 34 -1.17 4.00 2.82
CA PHE A 34 0.21 4.16 2.36
C PHE A 34 0.50 5.64 2.07
N GLY A 35 1.78 5.98 1.86
CA GLY A 35 2.19 7.30 1.39
C GLY A 35 1.96 7.43 -0.12
N GLY A 36 0.98 8.23 -0.51
CA GLY A 36 0.60 8.52 -1.90
C GLY A 36 1.60 9.41 -2.62
N VAL A 37 2.71 8.80 -3.07
CA VAL A 37 3.74 9.46 -3.86
C VAL A 37 3.77 8.91 -5.28
N GLU A 38 4.27 9.70 -6.24
CA GLU A 38 4.32 9.28 -7.65
C GLU A 38 5.37 8.18 -7.91
N LYS A 39 6.52 8.26 -7.23
CA LYS A 39 7.66 7.37 -7.43
C LYS A 39 7.87 6.49 -6.21
N GLU A 40 8.32 5.27 -6.47
CA GLU A 40 8.79 4.41 -5.39
C GLU A 40 9.98 5.04 -4.66
N GLY A 41 10.07 4.76 -3.37
CA GLY A 41 11.16 5.28 -2.57
C GLY A 41 10.99 4.97 -1.10
N CYS A 42 12.04 5.31 -0.36
CA CYS A 42 12.02 5.23 1.09
C CYS A 42 12.83 6.37 1.70
N HIS A 43 12.48 6.71 2.93
CA HIS A 43 13.19 7.69 3.73
C HIS A 43 13.03 7.35 5.20
N THR A 44 13.68 8.14 6.04
CA THR A 44 13.56 8.07 7.48
C THR A 44 13.44 9.50 7.98
N ASP A 45 12.45 9.76 8.81
CA ASP A 45 12.26 11.07 9.42
C ASP A 45 11.91 10.92 10.91
N ASN A 46 11.70 12.04 11.58
CA ASN A 46 11.29 12.11 12.98
C ASN A 46 10.08 13.05 13.17
N ASN A 47 9.24 13.21 12.15
CA ASN A 47 8.14 14.18 12.16
C ASN A 47 7.11 13.90 13.27
N MET A 48 7.01 12.64 13.71
CA MET A 48 6.11 12.19 14.77
C MET A 48 6.84 11.92 16.10
N GLY A 49 8.06 12.42 16.27
CA GLY A 49 8.88 12.30 17.47
C GLY A 49 10.03 11.30 17.31
N PRO A 50 9.80 9.98 17.39
CA PRO A 50 10.84 8.99 17.14
C PRO A 50 11.28 8.98 15.67
N THR A 51 12.53 8.60 15.42
CA THR A 51 13.03 8.36 14.07
C THR A 51 12.46 7.05 13.52
N VAL A 52 11.72 7.11 12.42
CA VAL A 52 11.01 5.97 11.83
C VAL A 52 11.26 5.87 10.32
N TYR A 53 11.35 4.64 9.82
CA TYR A 53 11.51 4.34 8.40
C TYR A 53 10.15 4.30 7.69
N TYR A 54 10.09 4.95 6.52
CA TYR A 54 8.94 4.98 5.63
C TYR A 54 9.33 4.56 4.22
N SER A 55 8.44 3.84 3.56
CA SER A 55 8.61 3.42 2.18
C SER A 55 7.27 3.33 1.46
N SER A 56 7.32 3.43 0.14
CA SER A 56 6.15 3.34 -0.73
C SER A 56 6.59 2.79 -2.09
N LEU A 57 5.79 1.92 -2.70
CA LEU A 57 5.90 1.60 -4.13
C LEU A 57 5.41 2.76 -5.02
N GLY A 58 4.86 3.81 -4.41
CA GLY A 58 4.11 4.85 -5.10
C GLY A 58 2.71 4.38 -5.50
N THR A 59 1.81 5.33 -5.74
CA THR A 59 0.40 5.03 -6.04
C THR A 59 0.26 4.08 -7.22
N ASN A 60 0.97 4.36 -8.32
CA ASN A 60 0.94 3.50 -9.51
C ASN A 60 1.61 2.14 -9.25
N GLY A 61 2.66 2.08 -8.43
CA GLY A 61 3.32 0.82 -8.09
C GLY A 61 2.40 -0.12 -7.30
N PHE A 62 1.62 0.41 -6.34
CA PHE A 62 0.61 -0.37 -5.64
C PHE A 62 -0.53 -0.82 -6.56
N LEU A 63 -1.05 0.08 -7.40
CA LEU A 63 -2.12 -0.26 -8.34
C LEU A 63 -1.69 -1.35 -9.32
N SER A 64 -0.51 -1.20 -9.95
CA SER A 64 0.03 -2.20 -10.87
C SER A 64 0.22 -3.56 -10.20
N LEU A 65 0.81 -3.59 -9.00
CA LEU A 65 0.99 -4.84 -8.25
C LEU A 65 -0.35 -5.53 -7.95
N LEU A 66 -1.37 -4.79 -7.51
CA LEU A 66 -2.66 -5.38 -7.15
C LEU A 66 -3.40 -5.91 -8.39
N ILE A 67 -3.31 -5.22 -9.52
CA ILE A 67 -3.83 -5.69 -10.80
C ILE A 67 -3.07 -6.96 -11.28
N GLU A 68 -1.74 -6.96 -11.19
CA GLU A 68 -0.89 -8.14 -11.49
C GLU A 68 -1.28 -9.37 -10.65
N LEU A 69 -1.76 -9.16 -9.42
CA LEU A 69 -2.18 -10.21 -8.50
C LEU A 69 -3.65 -10.61 -8.63
N GLY A 70 -4.36 -10.16 -9.68
CA GLY A 70 -5.75 -10.53 -9.93
C GLY A 70 -6.76 -9.84 -8.99
N CYS A 71 -6.42 -8.68 -8.45
CA CYS A 71 -7.36 -7.85 -7.69
C CYS A 71 -8.06 -6.81 -8.58
N THR A 72 -9.32 -6.57 -8.28
CA THR A 72 -10.07 -5.41 -8.76
C THR A 72 -9.89 -4.23 -7.81
N ILE A 73 -9.54 -3.06 -8.35
CA ILE A 73 -9.45 -1.82 -7.58
C ILE A 73 -10.86 -1.27 -7.36
N LYS A 74 -11.29 -1.13 -6.10
CA LYS A 74 -12.63 -0.63 -5.75
C LYS A 74 -12.61 0.86 -5.44
N HIS A 75 -11.54 1.34 -4.80
CA HIS A 75 -11.41 2.73 -4.37
C HIS A 75 -9.95 3.13 -4.19
N VAL A 76 -9.64 4.38 -4.50
CA VAL A 76 -8.37 5.06 -4.20
C VAL A 76 -8.72 6.46 -3.71
N GLU A 77 -8.21 6.87 -2.55
CA GLU A 77 -8.49 8.20 -2.02
C GLU A 77 -7.32 8.79 -1.23
N PHE A 78 -7.07 10.07 -1.49
CA PHE A 78 -6.23 10.96 -0.70
C PHE A 78 -7.15 11.69 0.28
N ASP A 79 -7.10 11.31 1.54
CA ASP A 79 -8.09 11.68 2.57
C ASP A 79 -7.64 12.84 3.48
N GLN A 80 -6.37 13.24 3.39
CA GLN A 80 -5.81 14.28 4.25
C GLN A 80 -4.94 15.24 3.46
N TYR A 81 -5.41 16.47 3.23
CA TYR A 81 -4.62 17.55 2.63
C TYR A 81 -4.09 18.49 3.73
N PRO A 82 -2.83 18.97 3.66
CA PRO A 82 -1.85 18.84 2.56
C PRO A 82 -1.00 17.56 2.58
N GLU A 83 -1.27 16.64 3.49
CA GLU A 83 -0.56 15.38 3.60
C GLU A 83 -0.79 14.49 2.36
N VAL A 84 0.04 13.47 2.22
CA VAL A 84 -0.08 12.48 1.13
C VAL A 84 -0.57 11.15 1.67
N HIS A 85 -1.33 11.17 2.78
CA HIS A 85 -1.98 9.97 3.27
C HIS A 85 -2.98 9.50 2.19
N THR A 86 -2.92 8.21 1.87
CA THR A 86 -3.74 7.62 0.81
C THR A 86 -4.13 6.22 1.22
N TYR A 87 -5.33 5.80 0.86
CA TYR A 87 -5.77 4.44 1.09
C TYR A 87 -6.40 3.80 -0.14
N LEU A 88 -6.33 2.47 -0.17
CA LEU A 88 -6.87 1.63 -1.23
C LEU A 88 -7.88 0.64 -0.65
N ILE A 89 -8.94 0.40 -1.40
CA ILE A 89 -9.84 -0.75 -1.21
C ILE A 89 -9.71 -1.62 -2.45
N VAL A 90 -9.29 -2.86 -2.27
CA VAL A 90 -9.16 -3.83 -3.37
C VAL A 90 -9.82 -5.15 -3.02
N GLU A 91 -10.32 -5.83 -4.02
CA GLU A 91 -11.01 -7.11 -3.90
C GLU A 91 -10.27 -8.15 -4.75
N LYS A 92 -9.93 -9.31 -4.18
CA LYS A 92 -9.34 -10.40 -4.95
C LYS A 92 -10.42 -11.08 -5.78
N THR A 93 -10.30 -11.00 -7.11
CA THR A 93 -11.31 -11.54 -8.04
C THR A 93 -10.82 -12.78 -8.79
N GLU A 94 -9.51 -13.00 -8.88
CA GLU A 94 -8.90 -14.11 -9.63
C GLU A 94 -7.89 -14.91 -8.78
N LEU A 95 -7.49 -16.09 -9.28
CA LEU A 95 -6.56 -17.02 -8.65
C LEU A 95 -5.11 -16.79 -9.08
#